data_AF-A0A947S262-F1
#
_entry.id   AF-A0A947S262-F1
#
_cell.length_a   1.000
_cell.length_b   1.000
_cell.length_c   1.000
_cell.angle_alpha   90.00
_cell.angle_beta   90.00
_cell.angle_gamma   90.00
#
_symmetry.space_group_name_H-M   'P 1'
#
loop_
_entity.id
_entity.type
_entity.pdbx_description
1 polymer ?
#
loop_
_entity_poly.entity_id
_entity_poly.type
_entity_poly.pdbx_seq_one_letter_code
_entity_poly.pdbx_strand_id
1 'polypeptide(L)'
;MKRKKNLGFTMIELLIVIAVLGVLAVAVLSAINPIEQINRGRDTGSRSDAEQLLSAVDRFYASMGYYPWQTSADDLLNETTAWGDVDDTWLAVDDGSMVLESLSSGGTAEIKTSFVTRITGSGYNTLMKYNRGTQGDSTYICFTPKSGSFKEEALGRCVDDTCAGLPGDLEAAGCAILCNADDPMICLP
;
A
#
# COMPACT_ATOMS: atom_id res chain seq x y z
N MET A 1 20.54 -66.22 -8.58
CA MET A 1 19.80 -64.94 -8.69
C MET A 1 18.94 -64.76 -7.43
N LYS A 2 19.39 -64.00 -6.43
CA LYS A 2 18.67 -63.82 -5.15
C LYS A 2 17.48 -62.88 -5.36
N ARG A 3 16.24 -63.39 -5.28
CA ARG A 3 15.03 -62.56 -5.27
C ARG A 3 14.98 -61.76 -3.96
N LYS A 4 15.01 -60.43 -4.04
CA LYS A 4 14.72 -59.56 -2.90
C LYS A 4 13.22 -59.68 -2.58
N LYS A 5 12.87 -59.96 -1.33
CA LYS A 5 11.48 -59.93 -0.86
C LYS A 5 11.06 -58.46 -0.73
N ASN A 6 10.11 -58.01 -1.55
CA ASN A 6 9.47 -56.72 -1.34
C ASN A 6 8.51 -56.88 -0.16
N LEU A 7 8.84 -56.25 0.97
CA LEU A 7 7.94 -56.14 2.12
C LEU A 7 6.94 -55.03 1.79
N GLY A 8 5.65 -55.39 1.70
CA GLY A 8 4.57 -54.42 1.52
C GLY A 8 4.18 -53.78 2.85
N PHE A 9 3.70 -52.54 2.80
CA PHE A 9 3.09 -51.86 3.95
C PHE A 9 1.84 -52.59 4.41
N THR A 10 1.63 -52.69 5.72
CA THR A 10 0.38 -53.20 6.29
C THR A 10 -0.71 -52.12 6.25
N MET A 11 -1.98 -52.55 6.20
CA MET A 11 -3.11 -51.59 6.22
C MET A 11 -3.15 -50.77 7.52
N ILE A 12 -2.71 -51.37 8.64
CA ILE A 12 -2.71 -50.69 9.95
C ILE A 12 -1.65 -49.60 10.02
N GLU A 13 -0.46 -49.82 9.44
CA GLU A 13 0.58 -48.79 9.37
C GLU A 13 0.10 -47.58 8.57
N LEU A 14 -0.60 -47.80 7.45
CA LEU A 14 -1.13 -46.71 6.63
C LEU A 14 -2.25 -45.95 7.37
N LEU A 15 -3.10 -46.65 8.12
CA LEU A 15 -4.16 -46.05 8.93
C LEU A 15 -3.62 -45.15 10.05
N ILE A 16 -2.59 -45.61 10.78
CA ILE A 16 -1.97 -44.81 11.84
C ILE A 16 -1.33 -43.55 11.26
N VAL A 17 -0.68 -43.65 10.09
CA VAL A 17 -0.04 -42.50 9.44
C VAL A 17 -1.06 -41.42 9.08
N ILE A 18 -2.19 -41.78 8.45
CA ILE A 18 -3.21 -40.77 8.10
C ILE A 18 -3.86 -40.17 9.35
N ALA A 19 -4.02 -40.93 10.43
CA ALA A 19 -4.54 -40.42 11.69
C ALA A 19 -3.58 -39.39 12.31
N VAL A 20 -2.28 -39.69 12.36
CA VAL A 20 -1.26 -38.77 12.87
C VAL A 20 -1.15 -37.53 11.97
N LEU A 21 -1.15 -37.69 10.65
CA LEU A 21 -1.14 -36.56 9.71
C LEU A 21 -2.37 -35.65 9.88
N GLY A 22 -3.55 -36.24 10.14
CA GLY A 22 -4.77 -35.48 10.41
C GLY A 22 -4.65 -34.59 11.65
N VAL A 23 -4.16 -35.15 12.76
CA VAL A 23 -3.97 -34.39 14.03
C VAL A 23 -2.94 -33.28 13.85
N LEU A 24 -1.82 -33.57 13.20
CA LEU A 24 -0.77 -32.57 12.96
C LEU A 24 -1.24 -31.44 12.05
N ALA A 25 -2.03 -31.75 11.01
CA ALA A 25 -2.56 -30.73 10.11
C ALA A 25 -3.46 -29.72 10.84
N VAL A 26 -4.35 -30.19 11.72
CA VAL A 26 -5.22 -29.31 12.53
C VAL A 26 -4.39 -28.47 13.51
N ALA A 27 -3.38 -29.07 14.16
CA ALA A 27 -2.52 -28.35 15.10
C ALA A 27 -1.74 -27.21 14.41
N VAL A 28 -1.20 -27.46 13.21
CA VAL A 28 -0.47 -26.45 12.42
C VAL A 28 -1.40 -25.33 11.96
N LEU A 29 -2.58 -25.66 11.43
CA LEU A 29 -3.56 -24.67 10.99
C LEU A 29 -4.12 -23.83 12.15
N SER A 30 -4.19 -24.40 13.36
CA SER A 30 -4.57 -23.63 14.55
C SER A 30 -3.48 -22.67 15.02
N ALA A 31 -2.21 -22.94 14.69
CA ALA A 31 -1.09 -22.10 15.10
C ALA A 31 -0.81 -20.95 14.11
N ILE A 32 -1.25 -21.08 12.86
CA ILE A 32 -1.12 -20.05 11.83
C ILE A 32 -2.46 -19.32 11.69
N ASN A 33 -2.46 -17.99 11.72
CA ASN A 33 -3.60 -17.19 11.29
C ASN A 33 -3.47 -16.94 9.77
N PRO A 34 -4.11 -17.74 8.89
CA PRO A 34 -3.94 -17.60 7.43
C PRO A 34 -4.49 -16.27 6.91
N ILE A 35 -5.53 -15.72 7.56
CA ILE A 35 -6.14 -14.45 7.18
C ILE A 35 -5.12 -13.31 7.39
N GLU A 36 -4.44 -13.32 8.54
CA GLU A 36 -3.40 -12.34 8.85
C GLU A 36 -2.24 -12.40 7.85
N GLN A 37 -1.79 -13.60 7.45
CA GLN A 37 -0.73 -13.73 6.45
C GLN A 37 -1.14 -13.21 5.08
N ILE A 38 -2.38 -13.47 4.65
CA ILE A 38 -2.91 -12.95 3.38
C ILE A 38 -2.99 -11.42 3.43
N ASN A 39 -3.48 -10.87 4.54
CA ASN A 39 -3.58 -9.42 4.71
C ASN A 39 -2.20 -8.76 4.71
N ARG A 40 -1.20 -9.37 5.38
CA ARG A 40 0.18 -8.87 5.37
C ARG A 40 0.78 -8.87 3.97
N GLY A 41 0.47 -9.90 3.17
CA GLY A 41 0.84 -9.94 1.75
C GLY A 41 0.20 -8.82 0.93
N ARG A 42 -1.09 -8.52 1.17
CA ARG A 42 -1.80 -7.40 0.53
C ARG A 42 -1.20 -6.05 0.93
N ASP A 43 -0.95 -5.84 2.21
CA ASP A 43 -0.38 -4.57 2.71
C ASP A 43 1.04 -4.35 2.19
N THR A 44 1.84 -5.41 2.05
CA THR A 44 3.16 -5.35 1.39
C THR A 44 3.02 -4.92 -0.07
N GLY A 45 1.99 -5.43 -0.77
CA GLY A 45 1.65 -4.99 -2.13
C GLY A 45 1.24 -3.51 -2.17
N SER A 46 0.38 -3.06 -1.26
CA SER A 46 -0.03 -1.66 -1.14
C SER A 46 1.13 -0.71 -0.87
N ARG A 47 2.08 -1.12 -0.02
CA ARG A 47 3.31 -0.36 0.22
C ARG A 47 4.14 -0.23 -1.05
N SER A 48 4.38 -1.33 -1.75
CA SER A 48 5.16 -1.31 -3.01
C SER A 48 4.47 -0.48 -4.11
N ASP A 49 3.14 -0.52 -4.18
CA ASP A 49 2.38 0.27 -5.15
C ASP A 49 2.40 1.76 -4.78
N ALA A 50 2.32 2.09 -3.49
CA ALA A 50 2.48 3.47 -3.00
C ALA A 50 3.88 4.02 -3.31
N GLU A 51 4.95 3.25 -3.06
CA GLU A 51 6.33 3.63 -3.42
C GLU A 51 6.50 3.83 -4.92
N GLN A 52 5.86 2.98 -5.74
CA GLN A 52 5.89 3.09 -7.19
C GLN A 52 5.20 4.36 -7.69
N LEU A 53 4.03 4.69 -7.13
CA LEU A 53 3.28 5.89 -7.47
C LEU A 53 4.03 7.15 -7.04
N LEU A 54 4.56 7.17 -5.82
CA LEU A 54 5.37 8.27 -5.31
C LEU A 54 6.60 8.51 -6.19
N SER A 55 7.34 7.44 -6.51
CA SER A 55 8.50 7.51 -7.41
C SER A 55 8.14 8.10 -8.78
N ALA A 56 6.91 7.87 -9.26
CA ALA A 56 6.44 8.42 -10.52
C ALA A 56 6.15 9.93 -10.41
N VAL A 57 5.56 10.37 -9.30
CA VAL A 57 5.35 11.78 -8.98
C VAL A 57 6.70 12.51 -8.90
N ASP A 58 7.68 11.95 -8.19
CA ASP A 58 9.00 12.56 -8.03
C ASP A 58 9.75 12.69 -9.36
N ARG A 59 9.67 11.67 -10.23
CA ARG A 59 10.27 11.72 -11.57
C ARG A 59 9.57 12.74 -12.47
N PHE A 60 8.24 12.84 -12.36
CA PHE A 60 7.51 13.89 -13.07
C PHE A 60 8.00 15.27 -12.61
N TYR A 61 8.08 15.51 -11.30
CA TYR A 61 8.57 16.77 -10.75
C TYR A 61 10.02 17.06 -11.20
N ALA A 62 10.90 16.06 -11.17
CA ALA A 62 12.29 16.20 -11.60
C ALA A 62 12.44 16.52 -13.11
N SER A 63 11.48 16.10 -13.94
CA SER A 63 11.51 16.35 -15.40
C SER A 63 10.80 17.65 -15.79
N MET A 64 9.69 17.98 -15.15
CA MET A 64 8.84 19.13 -15.50
C MET A 64 9.12 20.37 -14.66
N GLY A 65 9.66 20.21 -13.44
CA GLY A 65 9.88 21.28 -12.48
C GLY A 65 8.64 21.70 -11.68
N TYR A 66 7.53 20.97 -11.82
CA TYR A 66 6.27 21.16 -11.11
C TYR A 66 5.56 19.81 -10.93
N TYR A 67 4.60 19.75 -10.01
CA TYR A 67 3.90 18.51 -9.68
C TYR A 67 2.84 18.12 -10.72
N PRO A 68 2.48 16.83 -10.83
CA PRO A 68 1.48 16.35 -11.79
C PRO A 68 0.09 16.99 -11.70
N TRP A 69 -0.27 17.58 -10.55
CA TRP A 69 -1.54 18.28 -10.34
C TRP A 69 -1.48 19.79 -10.64
N GLN A 70 -0.32 20.28 -11.05
CA GLN A 70 -0.11 21.63 -11.57
C GLN A 70 -0.13 21.61 -13.10
N THR A 71 -0.52 22.75 -13.70
CA THR A 71 -0.54 22.88 -15.16
C THR A 71 0.78 23.39 -15.75
N SER A 72 1.60 24.07 -14.95
CA SER A 72 2.93 24.57 -15.35
C SER A 72 3.78 24.92 -14.13
N ALA A 73 5.05 25.26 -14.34
CA ALA A 73 5.94 25.74 -13.28
C ALA A 73 5.53 27.08 -12.67
N ASP A 74 4.71 27.87 -13.37
CA ASP A 74 4.22 29.15 -12.90
C ASP A 74 2.88 29.03 -12.12
N ASP A 75 2.34 27.81 -12.02
CA ASP A 75 1.09 27.50 -11.32
C ASP A 75 1.30 27.40 -9.80
N LEU A 76 1.57 28.55 -9.18
CA LEU A 76 1.85 28.68 -7.75
C LEU A 76 0.61 28.54 -6.85
N LEU A 77 -0.59 28.50 -7.45
CA LEU A 77 -1.86 28.38 -6.71
C LEU A 77 -2.23 26.93 -6.44
N ASN A 78 -1.68 26.00 -7.21
CA ASN A 78 -2.02 24.59 -7.19
C ASN A 78 -0.84 23.70 -6.78
N GLU A 79 0.04 24.20 -5.91
CA GLU A 79 1.16 23.41 -5.37
C GLU A 79 0.70 22.33 -4.38
N THR A 80 -0.47 22.49 -3.77
CA THR A 80 -1.04 21.55 -2.80
C THR A 80 -1.92 20.48 -3.45
N THR A 81 -1.87 19.27 -2.90
CA THR A 81 -2.94 18.27 -3.08
C THR A 81 -3.48 17.87 -1.72
N ALA A 82 -4.77 18.12 -1.50
CA ALA A 82 -5.42 17.82 -0.23
C ALA A 82 -5.56 16.31 -0.01
N TRP A 83 -5.80 15.92 1.24
CA TRP A 83 -6.14 14.55 1.61
C TRP A 83 -7.29 14.02 0.75
N GLY A 84 -7.09 12.87 0.14
CA GLY A 84 -8.15 12.14 -0.54
C GLY A 84 -7.64 10.90 -1.26
N ASP A 85 -8.53 10.23 -1.98
CA ASP A 85 -8.27 8.93 -2.62
C ASP A 85 -7.53 9.05 -3.95
N VAL A 86 -6.52 8.23 -4.18
CA VAL A 86 -5.89 8.10 -5.50
C VAL A 86 -6.87 7.40 -6.43
N ASP A 87 -7.60 8.18 -7.22
CA ASP A 87 -8.62 7.73 -8.15
C ASP A 87 -8.67 8.63 -9.40
N ASP A 88 -9.66 8.36 -10.25
CA ASP A 88 -9.89 9.10 -11.50
C ASP A 88 -10.40 10.53 -11.28
N THR A 89 -10.66 10.94 -10.03
CA THR A 89 -11.02 12.31 -9.65
C THR A 89 -9.83 13.11 -9.13
N TRP A 90 -8.63 12.53 -9.08
CA TRP A 90 -7.40 13.27 -8.85
C TRP A 90 -7.01 14.06 -10.10
N LEU A 91 -7.49 15.31 -10.16
CA LEU A 91 -7.35 16.21 -11.31
C LEU A 91 -6.34 17.33 -11.04
N ALA A 92 -5.71 17.81 -12.12
CA ALA A 92 -5.07 19.12 -12.13
C ALA A 92 -6.14 20.22 -12.10
N VAL A 93 -5.93 21.24 -11.28
CA VAL A 93 -6.99 22.19 -10.88
C VAL A 93 -7.49 23.05 -12.04
N ASP A 94 -6.62 23.43 -12.98
CA ASP A 94 -6.96 24.46 -13.99
C ASP A 94 -7.37 23.92 -15.37
N ASP A 95 -6.95 22.69 -15.73
CA ASP A 95 -7.23 22.10 -17.05
C ASP A 95 -8.12 20.84 -16.95
N GLY A 96 -8.38 20.34 -15.73
CA GLY A 96 -9.14 19.11 -15.53
C GLY A 96 -8.42 17.84 -16.03
N SER A 97 -7.15 17.97 -16.41
CA SER A 97 -6.29 16.85 -16.79
C SER A 97 -6.13 15.89 -15.60
N MET A 98 -6.32 14.59 -15.84
CA MET A 98 -6.21 13.57 -14.78
C MET A 98 -4.73 13.35 -14.42
N VAL A 99 -4.41 13.41 -13.13
CA VAL A 99 -3.04 13.23 -12.63
C VAL A 99 -2.50 11.85 -13.00
N LEU A 100 -3.32 10.81 -12.81
CA LEU A 100 -2.94 9.43 -13.14
C LEU A 100 -2.77 9.21 -14.64
N GLU A 101 -3.48 9.96 -15.49
CA GLU A 101 -3.28 9.93 -16.93
C GLU A 101 -1.96 10.62 -17.32
N SER A 102 -1.67 11.76 -16.69
CA SER A 102 -0.42 12.52 -16.89
C SER A 102 0.83 11.71 -16.49
N LEU A 103 0.73 10.90 -15.44
CA LEU A 103 1.79 9.97 -15.03
C LEU A 103 1.89 8.71 -15.90
N SER A 104 0.83 8.36 -16.62
CA SER A 104 0.77 7.17 -17.47
C SER A 104 0.78 7.51 -18.97
N SER A 105 -0.31 7.28 -19.71
CA SER A 105 -0.30 7.39 -21.17
C SER A 105 -0.40 8.81 -21.72
N GLY A 106 -0.81 9.79 -20.92
CA GLY A 106 -1.09 11.16 -21.37
C GLY A 106 0.06 12.15 -21.19
N GLY A 107 1.12 11.79 -20.46
CA GLY A 107 2.25 12.68 -20.17
C GLY A 107 3.61 11.98 -20.24
N THR A 108 4.32 11.88 -19.12
CA THR A 108 5.72 11.40 -19.06
C THR A 108 5.86 9.88 -19.11
N ALA A 109 4.77 9.13 -18.97
CA ALA A 109 4.77 7.67 -18.98
C ALA A 109 5.68 7.02 -17.92
N GLU A 110 5.71 7.60 -16.72
CA GLU A 110 6.44 7.05 -15.57
C GLU A 110 5.84 5.74 -15.05
N ILE A 111 4.53 5.54 -15.23
CA ILE A 111 3.79 4.34 -14.83
C ILE A 111 2.96 3.76 -15.98
N LYS A 112 2.72 2.45 -15.93
CA LYS A 112 1.88 1.76 -16.91
C LYS A 112 0.41 2.02 -16.62
N THR A 113 -0.42 2.11 -17.67
CA THR A 113 -1.88 2.18 -17.51
C THR A 113 -2.45 0.98 -16.75
N SER A 114 -1.88 -0.21 -16.93
CA SER A 114 -2.28 -1.40 -16.17
C SER A 114 -1.98 -1.32 -14.67
N PHE A 115 -1.00 -0.50 -14.27
CA PHE A 115 -0.77 -0.19 -12.87
C PHE A 115 -1.87 0.74 -12.35
N VAL A 116 -2.18 1.81 -13.09
CA VAL A 116 -3.28 2.75 -12.76
C VAL A 116 -4.60 2.00 -12.57
N THR A 117 -5.01 1.19 -13.56
CA THR A 117 -6.25 0.39 -13.49
C THR A 117 -6.28 -0.57 -12.31
N ARG A 118 -5.12 -1.06 -11.84
CA ARG A 118 -5.06 -1.92 -10.67
C ARG A 118 -5.31 -1.13 -9.39
N ILE A 119 -4.62 -0.01 -9.19
CA ILE A 119 -4.69 0.76 -7.95
C ILE A 119 -6.01 1.52 -7.77
N THR A 120 -6.69 1.86 -8.87
CA THR A 120 -8.02 2.49 -8.85
C THR A 120 -9.18 1.49 -8.91
N GLY A 121 -8.89 0.19 -8.95
CA GLY A 121 -9.91 -0.86 -9.01
C GLY A 121 -10.68 -1.01 -7.69
N SER A 122 -11.99 -1.25 -7.77
CA SER A 122 -12.90 -1.31 -6.59
C SER A 122 -12.58 -2.39 -5.55
N GLY A 123 -11.76 -3.40 -5.89
CA GLY A 123 -11.30 -4.44 -4.96
C GLY A 123 -9.90 -4.19 -4.39
N TYR A 124 -9.23 -3.11 -4.82
CA TYR A 124 -7.90 -2.75 -4.37
C TYR A 124 -7.94 -2.08 -2.99
N ASN A 125 -6.79 -2.00 -2.33
CA ASN A 125 -6.67 -1.23 -1.10
C ASN A 125 -6.40 0.22 -1.45
N THR A 126 -7.44 1.06 -1.44
CA THR A 126 -7.38 2.45 -1.89
C THR A 126 -6.17 3.17 -1.30
N LEU A 127 -5.37 3.78 -2.19
CA LEU A 127 -4.29 4.65 -1.79
C LEU A 127 -4.85 6.05 -1.57
N MET A 128 -4.22 6.82 -0.70
CA MET A 128 -4.55 8.22 -0.44
C MET A 128 -3.34 9.09 -0.75
N LYS A 129 -3.60 10.34 -1.17
CA LYS A 129 -2.57 11.32 -1.50
C LYS A 129 -2.65 12.54 -0.59
N TYR A 130 -1.51 13.17 -0.35
CA TYR A 130 -1.42 14.48 0.31
C TYR A 130 -0.09 15.16 -0.03
N ASN A 131 -0.12 16.46 -0.31
CA ASN A 131 1.06 17.32 -0.35
C ASN A 131 0.63 18.73 0.08
N ARG A 132 1.29 19.29 1.08
CA ARG A 132 0.96 20.64 1.58
C ARG A 132 1.33 21.74 0.58
N GLY A 133 2.26 21.47 -0.32
CA GLY A 133 2.58 22.34 -1.45
C GLY A 133 3.51 23.49 -1.10
N THR A 134 4.27 23.44 0.00
CA THR A 134 5.34 24.42 0.24
C THR A 134 6.69 23.83 -0.14
N GLN A 135 7.65 24.70 -0.49
CA GLN A 135 9.00 24.25 -0.87
C GLN A 135 9.64 23.42 0.24
N GLY A 136 9.98 22.16 -0.09
CA GLY A 136 10.58 21.21 0.83
C GLY A 136 9.60 20.27 1.52
N ASP A 137 8.29 20.42 1.31
CA ASP A 137 7.29 19.44 1.77
C ASP A 137 7.34 18.17 0.90
N SER A 138 7.11 17.02 1.53
CA SER A 138 7.10 15.72 0.86
C SER A 138 5.73 15.43 0.25
N THR A 139 5.70 14.64 -0.83
CA THR A 139 4.44 14.07 -1.31
C THR A 139 4.18 12.79 -0.55
N TYR A 140 3.02 12.66 0.07
CA TYR A 140 2.64 11.47 0.79
C TYR A 140 1.68 10.62 -0.02
N ILE A 141 2.04 9.35 -0.19
CA ILE A 141 1.09 8.30 -0.61
C ILE A 141 0.86 7.36 0.58
N CYS A 142 -0.40 7.22 0.95
CA CYS A 142 -0.82 6.51 2.14
C CYS A 142 -1.75 5.34 1.82
N PHE A 143 -1.86 4.38 2.73
CA PHE A 143 -2.89 3.34 2.67
C PHE A 143 -3.28 2.89 4.07
N THR A 144 -4.50 2.40 4.21
CA THR A 144 -4.98 1.78 5.46
C THR A 144 -4.59 0.30 5.45
N PRO A 145 -3.78 -0.18 6.41
CA PRO A 145 -3.36 -1.57 6.46
C PRO A 145 -4.48 -2.50 6.96
N LYS A 146 -4.50 -3.72 6.43
CA LYS A 146 -5.49 -4.76 6.77
C LYS A 146 -4.95 -5.80 7.75
N SER A 147 -3.63 -5.93 7.86
CA SER A 147 -2.97 -6.82 8.80
C SER A 147 -2.76 -6.14 10.15
N GLY A 148 -2.90 -6.90 11.23
CA GLY A 148 -2.62 -6.43 12.59
C GLY A 148 -1.19 -5.93 12.72
N SER A 149 -0.21 -6.63 12.12
CA SER A 149 1.19 -6.20 12.16
C SER A 149 1.46 -4.82 11.55
N PHE A 150 0.82 -4.48 10.43
CA PHE A 150 0.97 -3.16 9.81
C PHE A 150 0.14 -2.09 10.54
N LYS A 151 -1.00 -2.45 11.15
CA LYS A 151 -1.75 -1.54 12.03
C LYS A 151 -0.92 -1.14 13.26
N GLU A 152 -0.24 -2.11 13.87
CA GLU A 152 0.69 -1.85 14.98
C GLU A 152 1.87 -0.97 14.53
N GLU A 153 2.42 -1.20 13.33
CA GLU A 153 3.46 -0.35 12.75
C GLU A 153 2.98 1.10 12.55
N ALA A 154 1.77 1.28 12.00
CA ALA A 154 1.16 2.58 11.78
C ALA A 154 0.96 3.34 13.10
N LEU A 155 0.32 2.68 14.08
CA LEU A 155 0.06 3.26 15.40
C LEU A 155 1.35 3.51 16.21
N GLY A 156 2.40 2.72 15.99
CA GLY A 156 3.69 2.92 16.65
C GLY A 156 4.34 4.28 16.33
N ARG A 157 3.94 4.94 15.24
CA ARG A 157 4.40 6.29 14.86
C ARG A 157 3.58 7.39 15.53
N CYS A 158 2.42 7.05 16.07
CA CYS A 158 1.47 7.95 16.72
C CYS A 158 1.75 8.01 18.23
N VAL A 159 2.78 8.78 18.62
CA VAL A 159 3.27 8.84 20.00
C VAL A 159 2.31 9.60 20.93
N ASP A 160 1.65 10.64 20.42
CA ASP A 160 0.71 11.47 21.17
C ASP A 160 -0.31 12.16 20.24
N ASP A 161 -1.33 12.78 20.85
CA ASP A 161 -2.34 13.60 20.17
C ASP A 161 -1.76 14.89 19.54
N THR A 162 -0.46 15.15 19.70
CA THR A 162 0.24 16.33 19.17
C THR A 162 1.11 16.03 17.96
N CYS A 163 1.06 14.80 17.45
CA CYS A 163 1.68 14.42 16.17
C CYS A 163 3.21 14.50 16.21
N ALA A 164 3.81 14.50 17.40
CA ALA A 164 5.24 14.71 17.59
C ALA A 164 6.12 13.61 16.95
N GLY A 165 5.54 12.44 16.65
CA GLY A 165 6.19 11.33 15.94
C GLY A 165 6.05 11.37 14.42
N LEU A 166 5.32 12.34 13.88
CA LEU A 166 5.10 12.49 12.43
C LEU A 166 5.97 13.62 11.85
N PRO A 167 6.31 13.54 10.55
CA PRO A 167 6.95 14.65 9.85
C PRO A 167 6.19 15.97 9.99
N GLY A 168 6.90 17.09 10.13
CA GLY A 168 6.30 18.41 10.40
C GLY A 168 5.56 19.06 9.21
N ASP A 169 5.70 18.48 8.01
CA ASP A 169 4.94 18.83 6.80
C ASP A 169 3.56 18.15 6.78
N LEU A 170 3.33 17.11 7.59
CA LEU A 170 1.99 16.66 7.94
C LEU A 170 1.39 17.60 8.99
N GLU A 171 0.53 18.51 8.53
CA GLU A 171 -0.23 19.40 9.42
C GLU A 171 -1.04 18.64 10.49
N ALA A 172 -1.48 19.33 11.54
CA ALA A 172 -2.27 18.73 12.63
C ALA A 172 -3.53 17.97 12.14
N ALA A 173 -4.11 18.37 11.01
CA ALA A 173 -5.23 17.67 10.39
C ALA A 173 -4.83 16.28 9.85
N GLY A 174 -3.63 16.13 9.29
CA GLY A 174 -3.13 14.84 8.79
C GLY A 174 -2.95 13.82 9.92
N CYS A 175 -2.48 14.26 11.08
CA CYS A 175 -2.29 13.41 12.24
C CYS A 175 -3.58 12.74 12.74
N ALA A 176 -4.70 13.46 12.81
CA ALA A 176 -5.99 12.87 13.17
C ALA A 176 -6.44 11.79 12.16
N ILE A 177 -6.06 11.94 10.88
CA ILE A 177 -6.33 10.97 9.82
C ILE A 177 -5.41 9.75 9.97
N LEU A 178 -4.10 9.96 10.15
CA LEU A 178 -3.11 8.89 10.22
C LEU A 178 -3.21 8.05 11.50
N CYS A 179 -3.51 8.69 12.62
CA CYS A 179 -3.47 8.11 13.96
C CYS A 179 -4.85 7.68 14.48
N ASN A 180 -5.82 7.49 13.58
CA ASN A 180 -7.12 6.94 13.94
C ASN A 180 -6.93 5.53 14.53
N ALA A 181 -7.49 5.28 15.72
CA ALA A 181 -7.32 4.00 16.41
C ALA A 181 -7.99 2.82 15.68
N ASP A 182 -9.08 3.07 14.96
CA ASP A 182 -9.83 2.05 14.23
C ASP A 182 -9.15 1.75 12.88
N ASP A 183 -8.76 2.82 12.17
CA ASP A 183 -8.20 2.79 10.82
C ASP A 183 -6.91 3.63 10.72
N PRO A 184 -5.81 3.20 11.35
CA PRO A 184 -4.54 3.91 11.25
C PRO A 184 -3.98 3.80 9.84
N MET A 185 -3.10 4.71 9.45
CA MET A 185 -2.56 4.73 8.10
C MET A 185 -1.04 4.66 8.06
N ILE A 186 -0.54 4.01 7.01
CA ILE A 186 0.89 4.09 6.66
C ILE A 186 1.03 5.07 5.51
N CYS A 187 1.80 6.12 5.75
CA CYS A 187 2.17 7.12 4.76
C CYS A 187 3.66 7.05 4.44
N LEU A 188 3.97 7.06 3.14
CA LEU A 188 5.31 7.08 2.57
C LEU A 188 5.58 8.49 2.03
N PRO A 189 6.63 9.18 2.52
CA PRO A 189 7.09 10.46 1.97
C PRO A 189 7.91 10.26 0.70
#